data_AF-A0A3D0K2M9-F1
#
_entry.id   AF-A0A3D0K2M9-F1
#
_cell.length_a   1.000
_cell.length_b   1.000
_cell.length_c   1.000
_cell.angle_alpha   90.00
_cell.angle_beta   90.00
_cell.angle_gamma   90.00
#
_symmetry.space_group_name_H-M   'P 1'
#
loop_
_entity.id
_entity.type
_entity.pdbx_description
1 polymer ?
#
loop_
_entity_poly.entity_id
_entity_poly.type
_entity_poly.pdbx_seq_one_letter_code
_entity_poly.pdbx_strand_id
1 'polypeptide(L)'
;MKTLTTTFVLSSSLLLVGCGSHTGDGALIGGAVGAGAGALVGGTPGAVIGGAVGAGTGAIIGNQQDKRDREEGVEYQSPLD
;
A
#
# COMPACT_ATOMS: atom_id res chain seq x y z
N MET A 1 -10.05 -25.29 -0.65
CA MET A 1 -8.71 -25.69 -0.14
C MET A 1 -7.59 -24.80 -0.67
N LYS A 2 -7.57 -24.44 -1.97
CA LYS A 2 -6.56 -23.55 -2.58
C LYS A 2 -6.64 -22.08 -2.13
N THR A 3 -7.84 -21.59 -1.82
CA THR A 3 -8.13 -20.21 -1.37
C THR A 3 -7.72 -19.92 0.07
N LEU A 4 -7.60 -20.97 0.89
CA LEU A 4 -7.35 -20.84 2.34
C LEU A 4 -5.86 -20.63 2.65
N THR A 5 -4.98 -21.17 1.80
CA THR A 5 -3.53 -20.91 1.85
C THR A 5 -3.19 -19.52 1.30
N THR A 6 -3.94 -19.05 0.29
CA THR A 6 -3.73 -17.72 -0.31
C THR A 6 -4.11 -16.61 0.65
N THR A 7 -5.21 -16.73 1.41
CA THR A 7 -5.57 -15.76 2.46
C THR A 7 -4.59 -15.77 3.63
N PHE A 8 -4.06 -16.92 4.02
CA PHE A 8 -3.08 -17.02 5.11
C PHE A 8 -1.71 -16.40 4.75
N VAL A 9 -1.27 -16.59 3.50
CA VAL A 9 -0.03 -15.98 2.96
C VAL A 9 -0.22 -14.48 2.75
N LEU A 10 -1.39 -14.03 2.29
CA LEU A 10 -1.71 -12.61 2.17
C LEU A 10 -1.75 -11.92 3.55
N SER A 11 -2.35 -12.56 4.55
CA SER A 11 -2.42 -12.08 5.94
C SER A 11 -1.04 -11.99 6.60
N SER A 12 -0.16 -13.00 6.41
CA SER A 12 1.22 -12.92 6.92
C SER A 12 2.08 -11.89 6.17
N SER A 13 1.81 -11.63 4.89
CA SER A 13 2.55 -10.62 4.11
C SER A 13 2.13 -9.19 4.48
N LEU A 14 0.87 -8.96 4.83
CA LEU A 14 0.38 -7.67 5.31
C LEU A 14 0.99 -7.29 6.67
N LEU A 15 1.22 -8.28 7.55
CA LEU A 15 1.84 -8.06 8.87
C LEU A 15 3.34 -7.70 8.81
N LEU A 16 4.02 -7.91 7.67
CA LEU A 16 5.43 -7.56 7.50
C LEU A 16 5.67 -6.28 6.67
N VAL A 17 4.64 -5.70 6.04
CA VAL A 17 4.79 -4.57 5.09
C VAL A 17 4.37 -3.22 5.66
N GLY A 18 3.70 -3.19 6.81
CA GLY A 18 3.51 -1.98 7.60
C GLY A 18 4.75 -1.66 8.43
N CYS A 19 5.85 -1.25 7.81
CA CYS A 19 6.91 -0.58 8.55
C CYS A 19 6.32 0.78 8.96
N GLY A 20 5.72 0.88 10.15
CA GLY A 20 4.90 2.00 10.62
C GLY A 20 5.40 3.36 10.15
N SER A 21 4.90 3.80 8.99
CA SER A 21 5.31 5.01 8.30
C SER A 21 4.32 5.32 7.17
N HIS A 22 4.08 6.61 6.93
CA HIS A 22 3.16 7.04 5.89
C HIS A 22 3.58 6.56 4.50
N THR A 23 4.88 6.33 4.28
CA THR A 23 5.43 5.77 3.03
C THR A 23 4.86 4.39 2.73
N GLY A 24 4.91 3.48 3.71
CA GLY A 24 4.45 2.11 3.55
C GLY A 24 2.94 2.05 3.30
N ASP A 25 2.19 2.76 4.13
CA ASP A 25 0.72 2.77 4.05
C ASP A 25 0.24 3.49 2.80
N GLY A 26 0.87 4.61 2.43
CA GLY A 26 0.60 5.30 1.17
C GLY A 26 0.86 4.41 -0.04
N ALA A 27 1.98 3.69 -0.05
CA ALA A 27 2.30 2.75 -1.12
C ALA A 27 1.32 1.56 -1.19
N LEU A 28 0.91 1.04 -0.03
CA LEU A 28 -0.01 -0.09 0.03
C LEU A 28 -1.42 0.31 -0.42
N ILE A 29 -1.96 1.40 0.14
CA ILE A 29 -3.29 1.91 -0.23
C ILE A 29 -3.29 2.34 -1.70
N GLY A 30 -2.29 3.14 -2.10
CA GLY A 30 -2.16 3.58 -3.49
C GLY A 30 -2.02 2.40 -4.46
N GLY A 31 -1.23 1.38 -4.09
CA GLY A 31 -1.04 0.17 -4.88
C GLY A 31 -2.28 -0.71 -4.96
N ALA A 32 -2.99 -0.92 -3.85
CA ALA A 32 -4.20 -1.71 -3.80
C ALA A 32 -5.34 -1.05 -4.60
N VAL A 33 -5.55 0.26 -4.40
CA VAL A 33 -6.55 1.04 -5.15
C VAL A 33 -6.19 1.11 -6.63
N GLY A 34 -4.92 1.38 -6.95
CA GLY A 34 -4.43 1.45 -8.31
C GLY A 34 -4.53 0.11 -9.04
N ALA A 35 -4.22 -1.00 -8.37
CA ALA A 35 -4.35 -2.34 -8.93
C ALA A 35 -5.82 -2.73 -9.13
N GLY A 36 -6.69 -2.42 -8.15
CA GLY A 36 -8.12 -2.68 -8.25
C GLY A 36 -8.77 -1.91 -9.40
N ALA A 37 -8.53 -0.59 -9.47
CA ALA A 37 -9.04 0.26 -10.54
C ALA A 37 -8.46 -0.14 -11.91
N GLY A 38 -7.16 -0.42 -11.96
CA GLY A 38 -6.48 -0.87 -13.16
C GLY A 38 -6.98 -2.22 -13.68
N ALA A 39 -7.33 -3.14 -12.77
CA ALA A 39 -7.92 -4.44 -13.11
C ALA A 39 -9.28 -4.28 -13.79
N LEU A 40 -10.09 -3.34 -13.32
CA LEU A 40 -11.44 -3.09 -13.85
C LEU A 40 -11.41 -2.49 -15.26
N VAL A 41 -10.45 -1.61 -15.54
CA VAL A 41 -10.37 -0.90 -16.83
C VAL A 41 -9.53 -1.67 -17.85
N GLY A 42 -8.41 -2.25 -17.43
CA GLY A 42 -7.39 -2.82 -18.32
C GLY A 42 -7.06 -4.28 -18.04
N GLY A 43 -7.83 -4.99 -17.21
CA GLY A 43 -7.56 -6.37 -16.83
C GLY A 43 -6.24 -6.52 -16.08
N THR A 44 -5.60 -7.68 -16.18
CA THR A 44 -4.33 -7.97 -15.50
C THR A 44 -3.20 -6.97 -15.82
N PRO A 45 -2.96 -6.56 -17.08
CA PRO A 45 -1.97 -5.52 -17.36
C PRO A 45 -2.30 -4.19 -16.70
N GLY A 46 -3.58 -3.79 -16.72
CA GLY A 46 -4.05 -2.59 -16.04
C GLY A 46 -3.85 -2.67 -14.53
N ALA A 47 -4.06 -3.83 -13.92
CA ALA A 47 -3.84 -4.05 -12.50
C ALA A 47 -2.36 -3.91 -12.11
N VAL A 48 -1.45 -4.46 -12.92
CA VAL A 48 0.00 -4.34 -12.66
C VAL A 48 0.46 -2.90 -12.80
N ILE A 49 0.07 -2.23 -13.89
CA ILE A 49 0.46 -0.84 -14.15
C ILE A 49 -0.16 0.09 -13.11
N GLY A 50 -1.46 -0.05 -12.86
CA GLY A 50 -2.18 0.75 -11.87
C GLY A 50 -1.65 0.51 -10.47
N GLY A 51 -1.32 -0.73 -10.11
CA GLY A 51 -0.71 -1.06 -8.83
C GLY A 51 0.69 -0.49 -8.67
N ALA A 52 1.54 -0.59 -9.69
CA ALA A 52 2.88 -0.05 -9.65
C ALA A 52 2.89 1.49 -9.58
N VAL A 53 2.07 2.15 -10.39
CA VAL A 53 1.94 3.62 -10.40
C VAL A 53 1.31 4.12 -9.10
N GLY A 54 0.25 3.47 -8.64
CA GLY A 54 -0.42 3.80 -7.39
C GLY A 54 0.49 3.62 -6.17
N ALA A 55 1.26 2.52 -6.12
CA ALA A 55 2.22 2.28 -5.04
C ALA A 55 3.39 3.26 -5.08
N GLY A 56 3.95 3.52 -6.26
CA GLY A 56 5.05 4.49 -6.41
C GLY A 56 4.63 5.90 -6.01
N THR A 57 3.44 6.33 -6.44
CA THR A 57 2.89 7.65 -6.09
C THR A 57 2.61 7.74 -4.58
N GLY A 58 1.96 6.72 -4.01
CA GLY A 58 1.67 6.65 -2.59
C GLY A 58 2.91 6.63 -1.70
N ALA A 59 3.97 5.93 -2.13
CA ALA A 59 5.26 5.92 -1.44
C ALA A 59 5.92 7.30 -1.41
N ILE A 60 5.90 8.03 -2.53
CA ILE A 60 6.51 9.36 -2.62
C ILE A 60 5.79 10.35 -1.69
N ILE A 61 4.45 10.34 -1.70
CA ILE A 61 3.64 11.21 -0.85
C ILE A 61 3.87 10.85 0.62
N GLY A 62 3.80 9.56 0.95
CA GLY A 62 4.02 9.07 2.30
C GLY A 62 5.41 9.38 2.84
N ASN A 63 6.45 9.38 1.99
CA ASN A 63 7.82 9.74 2.40
C ASN A 63 7.97 11.23 2.70
N GLN A 64 7.15 12.10 2.12
CA GLN A 64 7.11 13.50 2.53
C GLN A 64 6.39 13.66 3.87
N GLN A 65 5.28 12.96 4.08
CA GLN A 65 4.55 12.98 5.35
C GLN A 65 5.43 12.48 6.49
N ASP A 66 6.10 11.34 6.30
CA ASP A 66 7.00 10.76 7.31
C ASP A 66 8.15 11.70 7.72
N LYS A 67 8.58 12.60 6.83
CA LYS A 67 9.55 13.66 7.16
C LYS A 67 8.92 14.79 7.97
N ARG A 68 7.70 15.21 7.63
CA ARG A 68 6.95 16.25 8.35
C ARG A 68 6.64 15.80 9.76
N ASP A 69 6.17 14.57 9.94
CA ASP A 69 5.79 14.07 11.25
C ASP A 69 7.00 13.94 12.19
N ARG A 70 8.17 13.59 11.64
CA ARG A 70 9.44 13.61 12.39
C ARG A 70 9.88 15.03 12.80
N GLU A 71 9.61 16.03 11.97
CA GLU A 71 9.91 17.43 12.26
C GLU A 71 8.94 18.01 13.29
N GLU A 72 7.67 17.63 13.21
CA GLU A 72 6.57 18.16 14.04
C GLU A 72 6.32 17.32 15.31
N GLY A 73 6.95 16.15 15.44
CA GLY A 73 6.74 15.23 16.55
C GLY A 73 5.35 14.59 16.57
N VAL A 74 4.72 14.47 15.40
CA VAL A 74 3.40 13.85 15.25
C VAL A 74 3.58 12.34 15.36
N GLU A 75 2.81 11.72 16.25
CA GLU A 75 2.78 10.27 16.36
C GLU A 75 2.09 9.70 15.11
N TYR A 76 2.80 8.80 14.44
CA TYR A 76 2.29 8.11 13.27
C TYR A 76 1.05 7.29 13.64
N GLN A 77 -0.13 7.77 13.24
CA GLN A 77 -1.36 7.00 13.30
C GLN A 77 -1.44 6.18 12.03
N SER A 78 -1.32 4.86 12.16
CA SER A 78 -1.52 3.96 11.03
C SER A 78 -2.97 4.07 10.53
N PRO A 79 -3.19 4.23 9.21
CA PRO A 79 -4.52 4.16 8.60
C PRO A 79 -4.98 2.74 8.22
N LEU A 80 -4.16 1.70 8.47
CA LEU A 80 -4.38 0.33 8.01
C LEU A 80 -4.75 -0.69 9.10
N ASP A 81 -4.93 -0.24 10.34
CA ASP A 81 -5.50 -0.98 11.48
C ASP A 81 -7.03 -1.11 11.45
#